data_AF-A0A2M7A0I0-F1
#
_entry.id   AF-A0A2M7A0I0-F1
#
_cell.length_a   1.000
_cell.length_b   1.000
_cell.length_c   1.000
_cell.angle_alpha   90.00
_cell.angle_beta   90.00
_cell.angle_gamma   90.00
#
_symmetry.space_group_name_H-M   'P 1'
#
loop_
_entity.id
_entity.type
_entity.pdbx_description
1 polymer ?
#
loop_
_entity_poly.entity_id
_entity_poly.type
_entity_poly.pdbx_seq_one_letter_code
_entity_poly.pdbx_strand_id
1 'polypeptide(L)'
;NGEVDVVAVYHSKATPEGIQRDARSELAGQYPDIFTKLKIVALTSEIPNGPVAVRKDLPPEVRAKLINSLVEFVRTPEGRAALNDLYNVTGLVPVDDSDYNSVQKVIKDLGKNIEEMVPGGITFYRKNIDTILEH
;
A
#
# COMPACT_ATOMS: atom_id res chain seq x y z
N ASN A 1 -18.48 -23.98 16.79
CA ASN A 1 -17.49 -24.68 15.95
C ASN A 1 -17.61 -24.15 14.53
N GLY A 2 -16.94 -23.04 14.23
CA GLY A 2 -16.91 -22.49 12.87
C GLY A 2 -15.64 -22.99 12.19
N GLU A 3 -15.72 -24.16 11.56
CA GLU A 3 -14.68 -24.57 10.62
C GLU A 3 -14.86 -23.73 9.36
N VAL A 4 -13.80 -23.02 8.97
CA VAL A 4 -13.78 -22.23 7.74
C VAL A 4 -12.92 -23.00 6.74
N ASP A 5 -13.53 -23.47 5.66
CA ASP A 5 -12.83 -24.28 4.64
C ASP A 5 -11.87 -23.44 3.78
N VAL A 6 -12.13 -22.13 3.66
CA VAL A 6 -11.35 -21.20 2.83
C VAL A 6 -11.27 -19.82 3.50
N VAL A 7 -10.05 -19.28 3.59
CA VAL A 7 -9.80 -17.91 4.08
C VAL A 7 -9.05 -17.13 3.00
N ALA A 8 -9.44 -15.87 2.79
CA ALA A 8 -8.68 -14.92 1.99
C ALA A 8 -7.78 -14.10 2.92
N VAL A 9 -6.47 -14.06 2.62
CA VAL A 9 -5.48 -13.28 3.36
C VAL A 9 -4.61 -12.48 2.41
N TYR A 10 -3.98 -11.41 2.90
CA TYR A 10 -2.95 -10.70 2.15
C TYR A 10 -1.77 -11.62 1.88
N HIS A 11 -1.40 -11.71 0.60
CA HIS A 11 -0.25 -12.48 0.14
C HIS A 11 0.86 -11.54 -0.35
N SER A 12 2.07 -11.76 0.17
CA SER A 12 3.30 -11.13 -0.29
C SER A 12 4.20 -12.21 -0.87
N LYS A 13 4.86 -11.93 -2.00
CA LYS A 13 5.91 -12.82 -2.50
C LYS A 13 7.00 -12.96 -1.45
N ALA A 14 7.58 -14.16 -1.36
CA ALA A 14 8.77 -14.37 -0.55
C ALA A 14 9.90 -13.44 -1.01
N THR A 15 10.79 -13.07 -0.09
CA THR A 15 12.01 -12.34 -0.46
C THR A 15 12.89 -13.19 -1.38
N PRO A 16 13.88 -12.61 -2.08
CA PRO A 16 14.85 -13.39 -2.87
C PRO A 16 15.56 -14.49 -2.04
N GLU A 17 15.68 -14.29 -0.73
CA GLU A 17 16.25 -15.23 0.24
C GLU A 17 15.26 -16.31 0.72
N GLY A 18 14.02 -16.31 0.20
CA GLY A 18 12.99 -17.29 0.50
C GLY A 18 12.15 -17.00 1.75
N ILE A 19 12.30 -15.81 2.36
CA ILE A 19 11.58 -15.45 3.59
C ILE A 19 10.11 -15.16 3.26
N GLN A 20 9.19 -15.89 3.90
CA GLN A 20 7.75 -15.68 3.77
C GLN A 20 7.33 -14.39 4.48
N ARG A 21 6.50 -13.57 3.82
CA ARG A 21 6.05 -12.25 4.33
C ARG A 21 4.54 -12.05 4.24
N ASP A 22 3.79 -13.09 3.91
CA ASP A 22 2.34 -13.01 3.90
C ASP A 22 1.75 -13.16 5.31
N ALA A 23 0.43 -13.03 5.43
CA ALA A 23 -0.27 -13.08 6.71
C ALA A 23 0.00 -14.37 7.53
N ARG A 24 0.44 -15.47 6.90
CA ARG A 24 0.78 -16.71 7.62
C ARG A 24 2.03 -16.53 8.49
N SER A 25 2.95 -15.64 8.11
CA SER A 25 4.16 -15.35 8.87
C SER A 25 3.85 -14.76 10.26
N GLU A 26 2.80 -13.97 10.39
CA GLU A 26 2.38 -13.40 11.69
C GLU A 26 1.83 -14.47 12.65
N LEU A 27 1.25 -15.53 12.08
CA LEU A 27 0.65 -16.64 12.83
C LEU A 27 1.62 -17.80 13.06
N ALA A 28 2.77 -17.81 12.40
CA ALA A 28 3.73 -18.91 12.45
C ALA A 28 4.25 -19.20 13.88
N GLY A 29 4.30 -18.18 14.76
CA GLY A 29 4.65 -18.37 16.17
C GLY A 29 3.60 -19.15 16.97
N GLN A 30 2.32 -19.05 16.60
CA GLN A 30 1.22 -19.78 17.24
C GLN A 30 0.92 -21.11 16.53
N TYR A 31 1.11 -21.16 15.21
CA TYR A 31 0.86 -22.31 14.35
C TYR A 31 2.10 -22.62 13.50
N PRO A 32 3.08 -23.38 14.02
CA PRO A 32 4.33 -23.65 13.33
C PRO A 32 4.20 -24.40 12.00
N ASP A 33 3.08 -25.10 11.79
CA ASP A 33 2.77 -25.88 10.59
C ASP A 33 1.84 -25.14 9.59
N ILE A 34 1.59 -23.85 9.81
CA ILE A 34 0.64 -23.07 8.99
C ILE A 34 0.99 -23.07 7.49
N PHE A 35 2.28 -23.06 7.14
CA PHE A 35 2.74 -23.05 5.75
C PHE A 35 2.55 -24.39 5.02
N THR A 36 2.43 -25.50 5.75
CA THR A 36 2.20 -26.82 5.16
C THR A 36 0.73 -27.21 5.18
N LYS A 37 -0.02 -26.78 6.21
CA LYS A 37 -1.46 -27.04 6.33
C LYS A 37 -2.31 -26.14 5.43
N LEU A 38 -1.94 -24.87 5.25
CA LEU A 38 -2.65 -23.97 4.35
C LEU A 38 -2.03 -23.99 2.95
N LYS A 39 -2.87 -24.29 1.95
CA LYS A 39 -2.50 -24.26 0.54
C LYS A 39 -3.13 -23.05 -0.14
N ILE A 40 -2.32 -22.34 -0.93
CA ILE A 40 -2.82 -21.26 -1.78
C ILE A 40 -3.56 -21.90 -2.96
N VAL A 41 -4.87 -21.67 -3.05
CA VAL A 41 -5.73 -22.22 -4.12
C VAL A 41 -5.88 -21.26 -5.29
N ALA A 42 -5.71 -19.96 -5.06
CA ALA A 42 -5.75 -18.91 -6.06
C ALA A 42 -4.99 -17.66 -5.55
N LEU A 43 -4.44 -16.90 -6.48
CA LEU A 43 -3.91 -15.55 -6.24
C LEU A 43 -4.68 -14.58 -7.12
N THR A 44 -4.98 -13.40 -6.58
CA THR A 44 -5.49 -12.29 -7.39
C THR A 44 -4.36 -11.70 -8.24
N SER A 45 -4.70 -10.84 -9.19
CA SER A 45 -3.71 -9.94 -9.79
C SER A 45 -3.03 -9.10 -8.70
N GLU A 46 -1.79 -8.69 -8.95
CA GLU A 46 -1.07 -7.79 -8.06
C GLU A 46 -1.84 -6.49 -7.87
N ILE A 47 -1.95 -6.08 -6.61
CA ILE A 47 -2.52 -4.80 -6.22
C ILE A 47 -1.32 -3.88 -5.97
N PRO A 48 -1.20 -2.74 -6.68
CA PRO A 48 -0.11 -1.81 -6.43
C PRO A 48 -0.19 -1.25 -5.01
N ASN A 49 0.97 -1.00 -4.40
CA ASN A 49 1.06 -0.33 -3.10
C ASN A 49 0.54 1.12 -3.20
N GLY A 50 0.10 1.69 -2.08
CA GLY A 50 -0.43 3.06 -2.06
C GLY A 50 0.57 4.11 -2.53
N PRO A 51 0.14 5.13 -3.31
CA PRO A 51 1.01 6.21 -3.75
C PRO A 51 1.26 7.26 -2.67
N VAL A 52 2.35 8.01 -2.83
CA VAL A 52 2.50 9.34 -2.25
C VAL A 52 2.17 10.35 -3.34
N ALA A 53 1.12 11.15 -3.14
CA ALA A 53 0.65 12.11 -4.13
C ALA A 53 0.87 13.55 -3.67
N VAL A 54 1.13 14.44 -4.62
CA VAL A 54 1.23 15.89 -4.40
C VAL A 54 0.07 16.59 -5.10
N ARG A 55 -0.31 17.78 -4.61
CA ARG A 55 -1.38 18.57 -5.24
C ARG A 55 -1.02 18.94 -6.68
N LYS A 56 -2.02 18.93 -7.56
CA LYS A 56 -1.88 19.22 -9.00
C LYS A 56 -1.26 20.60 -9.26
N ASP A 57 -1.64 21.61 -8.47
CA ASP A 57 -1.28 23.02 -8.69
C ASP A 57 0.03 23.43 -7.98
N LEU A 58 0.87 22.46 -7.62
CA LEU A 58 2.20 22.75 -7.11
C LEU A 58 3.11 23.23 -8.27
N PRO A 59 3.85 24.35 -8.12
CA PRO A 59 4.77 24.80 -9.16
C PRO A 59 5.72 23.67 -9.58
N PRO A 60 5.98 23.47 -10.89
CA PRO A 60 6.75 22.32 -11.39
C PRO A 60 8.12 22.18 -10.73
N GLU A 61 8.80 23.29 -10.46
CA GLU A 61 10.10 23.34 -9.78
C GLU A 61 10.02 22.86 -8.32
N VAL A 62 8.96 23.25 -7.60
CA VAL A 62 8.73 22.84 -6.21
C VAL A 62 8.38 21.36 -6.17
N ARG A 63 7.55 20.88 -7.11
CA ARG A 63 7.20 19.46 -7.24
C ARG A 63 8.44 18.61 -7.49
N ALA A 64 9.28 19.00 -8.44
CA ALA A 64 10.51 18.26 -8.76
C ALA A 64 11.46 18.23 -7.55
N LYS A 65 11.65 19.37 -6.87
CA LYS A 65 12.49 19.45 -5.67
C LYS A 65 11.97 18.55 -4.55
N LEU A 66 10.66 18.59 -4.28
CA LEU A 66 10.05 17.78 -3.22
C LEU A 66 10.18 16.27 -3.51
N ILE A 67 9.89 15.84 -4.74
CA ILE A 67 10.01 14.43 -5.13
C ILE A 67 11.46 13.96 -4.98
N ASN A 68 12.42 14.72 -5.51
CA ASN A 68 13.84 14.36 -5.45
C ASN A 68 14.34 14.29 -4.00
N SER A 69 14.05 15.31 -3.18
CA SER A 69 14.46 15.32 -1.78
C SER A 69 13.84 14.17 -0.98
N LEU A 70 12.58 13.81 -1.24
CA LEU A 70 11.94 12.67 -0.58
C LEU A 70 12.61 11.35 -0.99
N VAL A 71 12.85 11.14 -2.28
CA VAL A 71 13.53 9.93 -2.79
C VAL A 71 14.96 9.81 -2.27
N GLU A 72 15.68 10.92 -2.15
CA GLU A 72 17.02 10.96 -1.55
C GLU A 72 16.98 10.66 -0.05
N PHE A 73 16.06 11.28 0.69
CA PHE A 73 15.91 11.07 2.12
C PHE A 73 15.62 9.60 2.47
N VAL A 74 14.71 8.95 1.74
CA VAL A 74 14.35 7.54 2.00
C VAL A 74 15.44 6.54 1.60
N ARG A 75 16.54 7.02 1.00
CA ARG A 75 17.75 6.21 0.77
C ARG A 75 18.74 6.30 1.94
N THR A 76 18.63 7.28 2.84
CA THR A 76 19.46 7.35 4.04
C THR A 76 18.99 6.34 5.10
N PRO A 77 19.85 5.93 6.04
CA PRO A 77 19.46 5.05 7.14
C PRO A 77 18.27 5.60 7.95
N GLU A 78 18.26 6.90 8.21
CA GLU A 78 17.22 7.58 8.98
C GLU A 78 15.89 7.60 8.23
N GLY A 79 15.90 7.92 6.93
CA GLY A 79 14.68 7.93 6.13
C GLY A 79 14.10 6.53 5.92
N ARG A 80 14.95 5.50 5.80
CA ARG A 80 14.51 4.11 5.78
C ARG A 80 13.87 3.69 7.10
N ALA A 81 14.48 4.03 8.23
CA ALA A 81 13.92 3.76 9.55
C ALA A 81 12.56 4.47 9.72
N ALA A 82 12.48 5.76 9.37
CA ALA A 82 11.24 6.53 9.48
C ALA A 82 10.09 5.94 8.64
N LEU A 83 10.34 5.55 7.38
CA LEU A 83 9.30 4.92 6.56
C LEU A 83 8.90 3.53 7.04
N ASN A 84 9.87 2.76 7.52
CA ASN A 84 9.59 1.43 8.06
C ASN A 84 8.73 1.52 9.33
N ASP A 85 9.06 2.45 10.23
CA ASP A 85 8.35 2.61 11.50
C ASP A 85 6.93 3.17 11.31
N LEU A 86 6.74 4.09 10.36
CA LEU A 86 5.44 4.71 10.11
C LEU A 86 4.53 3.85 9.22
N TYR A 87 5.10 3.19 8.21
CA TYR A 87 4.32 2.59 7.12
C TYR A 87 4.75 1.17 6.73
N ASN A 88 5.75 0.58 7.38
CA ASN A 88 6.34 -0.71 7.00
C ASN A 88 6.82 -0.72 5.52
N VAL A 89 7.24 0.45 5.02
CA VAL A 89 7.70 0.66 3.64
C VAL A 89 9.23 0.74 3.63
N THR A 90 9.85 0.00 2.71
CA THR A 90 11.32 -0.09 2.60
C THR A 90 11.95 0.92 1.64
N GLY A 91 11.14 1.68 0.91
CA GLY A 91 11.61 2.71 -0.01
C GLY A 91 10.49 3.24 -0.91
N LEU A 92 10.82 4.30 -1.66
CA LEU A 92 9.93 4.93 -2.63
C LEU A 92 10.60 4.93 -4.01
N VAL A 93 9.78 4.79 -5.04
CA VAL A 93 10.19 4.90 -6.44
C VAL A 93 9.26 5.89 -7.15
N PRO A 94 9.77 6.66 -8.14
CA PRO A 94 8.92 7.43 -9.02
C PRO A 94 7.94 6.52 -9.77
N VAL A 95 6.69 6.95 -9.90
CA VAL A 95 5.59 6.25 -10.57
C VAL A 95 4.75 7.25 -11.34
N ASP A 96 4.04 6.77 -12.35
CA ASP A 96 3.06 7.53 -13.13
C ASP A 96 1.64 7.09 -12.79
N ASP A 97 0.64 7.93 -13.11
CA ASP A 97 -0.78 7.60 -12.88
C ASP A 97 -1.19 6.27 -13.55
N SER A 98 -0.54 5.90 -14.66
CA SER A 98 -0.80 4.65 -15.37
C SER A 98 -0.46 3.39 -14.58
N ASP A 99 0.45 3.47 -13.60
CA ASP A 99 0.80 2.34 -12.73
C ASP A 99 -0.38 1.89 -11.86
N TYR A 100 -1.39 2.75 -11.71
CA TYR A 100 -2.61 2.50 -10.94
C TYR A 100 -3.83 2.19 -11.82
N ASN A 101 -3.66 2.05 -13.14
CA ASN A 101 -4.76 1.73 -14.06
C ASN A 101 -5.47 0.41 -13.71
N SER A 102 -4.76 -0.58 -13.16
CA SER A 102 -5.35 -1.84 -12.71
C SER A 102 -6.41 -1.63 -11.62
N VAL A 103 -6.15 -0.73 -10.67
CA VAL A 103 -7.08 -0.36 -9.60
C VAL A 103 -8.32 0.31 -10.19
N GLN A 104 -8.12 1.27 -11.10
CA GLN A 104 -9.23 1.95 -11.78
C GLN A 104 -10.10 0.97 -12.58
N LYS A 105 -9.48 -0.03 -13.22
CA LYS A 105 -10.19 -1.07 -13.95
C LYS A 105 -11.05 -1.92 -13.00
N VAL A 106 -10.52 -2.35 -11.86
CA VAL A 106 -11.29 -3.13 -10.87
C VAL A 106 -12.51 -2.36 -10.38
N ILE A 107 -12.37 -1.07 -10.07
CA ILE A 107 -13.51 -0.21 -9.65
C ILE A 107 -14.59 -0.17 -10.74
N LYS A 108 -14.19 -0.01 -12.01
CA LYS A 108 -15.09 -0.02 -13.17
C LYS A 108 -15.77 -1.38 -13.38
N ASP A 109 -15.01 -2.48 -13.29
CA ASP A 109 -15.53 -3.84 -13.45
C ASP A 109 -16.58 -4.17 -12.36
N LEU A 110 -16.45 -3.58 -11.17
CA LEU A 110 -17.42 -3.67 -10.08
C LEU A 110 -18.67 -2.79 -10.29
N GLY A 111 -18.71 -2.01 -11.37
CA GLY A 111 -19.81 -1.07 -11.65
C GLY A 111 -19.90 0.10 -10.65
N LYS A 112 -18.80 0.40 -9.96
CA LYS A 112 -18.73 1.45 -8.94
C LYS A 112 -17.93 2.65 -9.42
N ASN A 113 -18.04 3.77 -8.71
CA ASN A 113 -17.14 4.91 -8.82
C ASN A 113 -16.32 5.11 -7.53
N ILE A 114 -15.37 6.07 -7.57
CA ILE A 114 -14.47 6.31 -6.43
C ILE A 114 -15.20 6.90 -5.22
N GLU A 115 -16.23 7.71 -5.44
CA GLU A 115 -17.05 8.30 -4.38
C GLU A 115 -17.84 7.24 -3.60
N GLU A 116 -18.34 6.22 -4.29
CA GLU A 116 -19.01 5.07 -3.68
C GLU A 116 -18.03 4.15 -2.95
N MET A 117 -16.80 4.04 -3.45
CA MET A 117 -15.75 3.22 -2.83
C MET A 117 -15.12 3.89 -1.60
N VAL A 118 -15.08 5.22 -1.57
CA VAL A 118 -14.56 6.01 -0.45
C VAL A 118 -15.58 7.10 -0.04
N PRO A 119 -16.73 6.71 0.56
CA PRO A 119 -17.76 7.66 0.95
C PRO A 119 -17.20 8.71 1.90
N GLY A 120 -17.31 9.99 1.52
CA GLY A 120 -16.82 11.09 2.33
C GLY A 120 -15.31 11.32 2.27
N GLY A 121 -14.54 10.58 1.46
CA GLY A 121 -13.10 10.81 1.32
C GLY A 121 -12.77 12.24 0.88
N ILE A 122 -13.36 12.69 -0.24
CA ILE A 122 -13.18 14.06 -0.74
C ILE A 122 -13.63 15.11 0.29
N THR A 123 -14.75 14.86 0.97
CA THR A 123 -15.31 15.77 1.98
C THR A 123 -14.43 15.81 3.24
N PHE A 124 -13.87 14.69 3.67
CA PHE A 124 -12.95 14.58 4.80
C PHE A 124 -11.68 15.37 4.52
N TYR A 125 -11.05 15.17 3.36
CA TYR A 125 -9.85 15.93 3.01
C TYR A 125 -10.14 17.43 2.91
N ARG A 126 -11.23 17.84 2.25
CA ARG A 126 -11.58 19.27 2.15
C ARG A 126 -11.86 19.94 3.50
N LYS A 127 -12.47 19.22 4.45
CA LYS A 127 -12.82 19.78 5.76
C LYS A 127 -11.65 19.83 6.74
N ASN A 128 -10.66 18.95 6.59
CA ASN A 128 -9.59 18.79 7.58
C ASN A 128 -8.20 19.18 7.06
N ILE A 129 -8.07 19.64 5.80
CA ILE A 129 -6.75 19.95 5.23
C ILE A 129 -6.03 21.06 5.99
N ASP A 130 -6.76 22.07 6.47
CA ASP A 130 -6.17 23.16 7.26
C ASP A 130 -5.65 22.63 8.61
N THR A 131 -6.41 21.75 9.27
CA THR A 131 -6.00 21.11 10.54
C THR A 131 -4.79 20.18 10.38
N ILE A 132 -4.64 19.52 9.23
CA ILE A 132 -3.51 18.63 8.94
C ILE A 132 -2.22 19.42 8.66
N LEU A 133 -2.31 20.64 8.14
CA LEU A 133 -1.16 21.47 7.80
C LEU A 133 -0.58 22.26 9.00
N GLU A 134 -1.29 22.29 10.13
CA GLU A 134 -0.91 23.01 11.36
C GLU A 134 -0.17 22.13 12.39
N HIS A 135 0.12 20.87 12.07
CA HIS A 135 0.85 19.90 12.92
C HIS A 135 2.03 19.31 12.15
#